data_AF-A0AAE3IJF6-F1
#
_entry.id   AF-A0AAE3IJF6-F1
#
_cell.length_a   1.000
_cell.length_b   1.000
_cell.length_c   1.000
_cell.angle_alpha   90.00
_cell.angle_beta   90.00
_cell.angle_gamma   90.00
#
_symmetry.space_group_name_H-M   'P 1'
#
loop_
_entity.id
_entity.type
_entity.pdbx_description
1 polymer ?
#
loop_
_entity_poly.entity_id
_entity_poly.type
_entity_poly.pdbx_seq_one_letter_code
_entity_poly.pdbx_strand_id
1 'polypeptide(L)'
;MQENNKLWLEIKEMFETSQTEVTIFNGAGSDSAKICDMLRVTSASAMGAVILNTSGVVFDDWIRLYGGDTSDRVGISKINLLSKNGTPERVKQMLIVATDVVGGIFAINSGKFDEGIGDVWYFAPDTLDWEDLELRYSEFIAWLAQGNIDEFYSSMRWTNWRESAKNVEFDKSILIYPFLWSEEVNIETASKSIVPFDELFATNMEYREKFGIGD
;
A
#
# COMPACT_ATOMS: atom_id res chain seq x y z
N MET A 1 25.86 -1.77 13.14
CA MET A 1 25.44 -0.44 12.61
C MET A 1 25.83 -0.22 11.15
N GLN A 2 27.02 -0.63 10.68
CA GLN A 2 27.44 -0.40 9.28
C GLN A 2 26.64 -1.22 8.23
N GLU A 3 26.25 -2.46 8.52
CA GLU A 3 25.48 -3.29 7.56
C GLU A 3 24.02 -2.85 7.40
N ASN A 4 23.38 -2.36 8.47
CA ASN A 4 21.98 -1.91 8.46
C ASN A 4 21.71 -0.75 7.50
N ASN A 5 22.74 0.02 7.15
CA ASN A 5 22.62 1.11 6.19
C ASN A 5 22.79 0.62 4.74
N LYS A 6 23.50 -0.50 4.51
CA LYS A 6 23.84 -0.94 3.15
C LYS A 6 22.61 -1.36 2.35
N LEU A 7 21.74 -2.21 2.92
CA LEU A 7 20.52 -2.65 2.24
C LEU A 7 19.57 -1.47 1.95
N TRP A 8 19.44 -0.54 2.89
CA TRP A 8 18.65 0.67 2.64
C TRP A 8 19.22 1.49 1.49
N LEU A 9 20.54 1.68 1.42
CA LEU A 9 21.17 2.41 0.32
C LEU A 9 20.92 1.73 -1.04
N GLU A 10 20.95 0.40 -1.10
CA GLU A 10 20.62 -0.36 -2.32
C GLU A 10 19.14 -0.18 -2.72
N ILE A 11 18.21 -0.26 -1.77
CA ILE A 11 16.78 -0.01 -2.01
C ILE A 11 16.55 1.44 -2.45
N LYS A 12 17.22 2.39 -1.80
CA LYS A 12 17.11 3.81 -2.10
C LYS A 12 17.64 4.11 -3.51
N GLU A 13 18.78 3.55 -3.88
CA GLU A 13 19.33 3.69 -5.24
C GLU A 13 18.38 3.11 -6.29
N MET A 14 17.78 1.95 -6.02
CA MET A 14 16.75 1.35 -6.88
C MET A 14 15.54 2.29 -7.06
N PHE A 15 15.08 2.94 -5.98
CA PHE A 15 13.99 3.91 -6.06
C PHE A 15 14.39 5.19 -6.81
N GLU A 16 15.60 5.70 -6.61
CA GLU A 16 16.09 6.92 -7.27
C GLU A 16 16.41 6.72 -8.76
N THR A 17 16.68 5.48 -9.19
CA THR A 17 16.97 5.11 -10.59
C THR A 17 15.78 4.44 -11.30
N SER A 18 14.64 4.39 -10.63
CA SER A 18 13.36 3.86 -11.11
C SER A 18 12.90 4.54 -12.40
N GLN A 19 12.22 3.79 -13.27
CA GLN A 19 11.52 4.36 -14.43
C GLN A 19 10.20 5.02 -14.03
N THR A 20 9.60 4.56 -12.94
CA THR A 20 8.46 5.18 -12.27
C THR A 20 8.92 6.39 -11.46
N GLU A 21 8.16 7.48 -11.43
CA GLU A 21 8.44 8.61 -10.55
C GLU A 21 8.32 8.18 -9.07
N VAL A 22 9.38 8.40 -8.28
CA VAL A 22 9.39 8.00 -6.86
C VAL A 22 9.69 9.20 -5.97
N THR A 23 8.81 9.44 -4.99
CA THR A 23 9.02 10.41 -3.91
C THR A 23 9.25 9.68 -2.59
N ILE A 24 10.47 9.80 -2.04
CA ILE A 24 10.86 9.21 -0.75
C ILE A 24 10.69 10.24 0.35
N PHE A 25 9.89 9.91 1.37
CA PHE A 25 9.74 10.76 2.54
C PHE A 25 10.70 10.31 3.64
N ASN A 26 11.83 10.99 3.71
CA ASN A 26 12.90 10.69 4.64
C ASN A 26 12.44 10.86 6.10
N GLY A 27 13.05 10.07 6.97
CA GLY A 27 12.82 10.16 8.42
C GLY A 27 11.81 9.12 8.88
N ALA A 28 12.31 8.12 9.58
CA ALA A 28 11.48 7.20 10.35
C ALA A 28 11.17 7.85 11.71
N GLY A 29 9.94 7.71 12.20
CA GLY A 29 9.61 8.26 13.51
C GLY A 29 10.32 7.51 14.64
N SER A 30 10.32 8.12 15.83
CA SER A 30 11.07 7.64 17.00
C SER A 30 10.71 6.22 17.45
N ASP A 31 9.51 5.74 17.09
CA ASP A 31 9.03 4.41 17.47
C ASP A 31 9.30 3.33 16.41
N SER A 32 9.96 3.65 15.29
CA SER A 32 10.15 2.71 14.17
C SER A 32 10.92 1.44 14.55
N ALA A 33 11.88 1.52 15.49
CA ALA A 33 12.55 0.35 16.04
C ALA A 33 11.60 -0.56 16.83
N LYS A 34 10.71 0.03 17.65
CA LYS A 34 9.69 -0.73 18.38
C LYS A 34 8.67 -1.35 17.43
N ILE A 35 8.31 -0.65 16.35
CA ILE A 35 7.44 -1.20 15.30
C ILE A 35 8.09 -2.42 14.66
N CYS A 36 9.38 -2.36 14.35
CA CYS A 36 10.12 -3.51 13.83
C CYS A 36 10.12 -4.68 14.82
N ASP A 37 10.33 -4.42 16.12
CA ASP A 37 10.28 -5.47 17.16
C ASP A 37 8.89 -6.11 17.26
N MET A 38 7.81 -5.31 17.22
CA MET A 38 6.43 -5.80 17.23
C MET A 38 6.14 -6.70 16.02
N LEU A 39 6.58 -6.28 14.83
CA LEU A 39 6.42 -7.04 13.58
C LEU A 39 7.43 -8.19 13.44
N ARG A 40 8.39 -8.31 14.36
CA ARG A 40 9.51 -9.27 14.32
C ARG A 40 10.34 -9.18 13.04
N VAL A 41 10.48 -7.97 12.49
CA VAL A 41 11.33 -7.69 11.33
C VAL A 41 12.64 -7.06 11.78
N THR A 42 13.72 -7.38 11.08
CA THR A 42 15.05 -6.84 11.39
C THR A 42 15.45 -5.78 10.37
N SER A 43 16.40 -4.93 10.74
CA SER A 43 17.04 -3.97 9.82
C SER A 43 17.72 -4.60 8.61
N ALA A 44 17.95 -5.91 8.62
CA ALA A 44 18.52 -6.66 7.50
C ALA A 44 17.46 -7.17 6.52
N SER A 45 16.18 -6.99 6.83
CA SER A 45 15.07 -7.26 5.91
C SER A 45 14.71 -6.01 5.11
N ALA A 46 14.18 -6.19 3.89
CA ALA A 46 13.71 -5.07 3.07
C ALA A 46 12.62 -4.24 3.80
N MET A 47 11.70 -4.91 4.51
CA MET A 47 10.66 -4.22 5.30
C MET A 47 11.26 -3.39 6.44
N GLY A 48 12.15 -3.98 7.24
CA GLY A 48 12.82 -3.25 8.31
C GLY A 48 13.66 -2.07 7.78
N ALA A 49 14.33 -2.25 6.63
CA ALA A 49 15.07 -1.17 5.98
C ALA A 49 14.16 0.00 5.58
N VAL A 50 12.96 -0.27 5.01
CA VAL A 50 11.98 0.77 4.67
C VAL A 50 11.44 1.45 5.95
N ILE A 51 10.97 0.68 6.94
CA ILE A 51 10.37 1.20 8.18
C ILE A 51 11.37 2.07 8.95
N LEU A 52 12.64 1.70 8.99
CA LEU A 52 13.66 2.41 9.80
C LEU A 52 14.24 3.65 9.12
N ASN A 53 13.98 3.87 7.83
CA ASN A 53 14.60 4.97 7.08
C ASN A 53 13.59 5.94 6.44
N THR A 54 12.34 5.54 6.26
CA THR A 54 11.30 6.37 5.64
C THR A 54 10.05 6.45 6.49
N SER A 55 9.29 7.54 6.31
CA SER A 55 7.90 7.64 6.76
C SER A 55 6.90 7.15 5.72
N GLY A 56 7.40 6.80 4.53
CA GLY A 56 6.64 6.30 3.40
C GLY A 56 7.29 6.64 2.08
N VAL A 57 6.83 6.00 1.02
CA VAL A 57 7.29 6.22 -0.36
C VAL A 57 6.08 6.31 -1.28
N VAL A 58 6.08 7.27 -2.20
CA VAL A 58 5.05 7.43 -3.22
C VAL A 58 5.61 7.01 -4.57
N PHE A 59 4.91 6.12 -5.27
CA PHE A 59 5.23 5.70 -6.63
C PHE A 59 4.16 6.23 -7.60
N ASP A 60 4.60 6.94 -8.62
CA ASP A 60 3.79 7.48 -9.72
C ASP A 60 2.63 8.41 -9.28
N ASP A 61 2.80 9.09 -8.13
CA ASP A 61 1.71 9.76 -7.40
C ASP A 61 0.49 8.87 -7.13
N TRP A 62 0.59 7.55 -7.32
CA TRP A 62 -0.53 6.59 -7.31
C TRP A 62 -0.46 5.60 -6.14
N ILE A 63 0.70 5.01 -5.87
CA ILE A 63 0.85 4.01 -4.80
C ILE A 63 1.54 4.66 -3.59
N ARG A 64 1.08 4.32 -2.39
CA ARG A 64 1.59 4.76 -1.08
C ARG A 64 2.16 3.57 -0.34
N LEU A 65 3.47 3.37 -0.39
CA LEU A 65 4.18 2.35 0.39
C LEU A 65 4.41 2.86 1.81
N TYR A 66 3.98 2.11 2.82
CA TYR A 66 4.05 2.53 4.22
C TYR A 66 5.45 2.32 4.81
N GLY A 67 5.98 3.38 5.41
CA GLY A 67 7.20 3.36 6.22
C GLY A 67 6.88 3.35 7.73
N GLY A 68 7.82 3.87 8.52
CA GLY A 68 7.61 4.08 9.96
C GLY A 68 6.60 5.19 10.24
N ASP A 69 5.88 5.07 11.36
CA ASP A 69 4.92 6.10 11.78
C ASP A 69 5.65 7.40 12.17
N THR A 70 5.11 8.56 11.78
CA THR A 70 5.54 9.88 12.28
C THR A 70 4.38 10.62 12.97
N SER A 71 4.65 11.79 13.54
CA SER A 71 3.59 12.62 14.15
C SER A 71 2.55 13.11 13.15
N ASP A 72 2.97 13.31 11.91
CA ASP A 72 2.24 13.94 10.81
C ASP A 72 1.82 12.96 9.71
N ARG A 73 2.22 11.68 9.79
CA ARG A 73 1.90 10.66 8.79
C ARG A 73 1.45 9.34 9.40
N VAL A 74 0.52 8.70 8.69
CA VAL A 74 0.13 7.31 8.91
C VAL A 74 1.20 6.39 8.30
N GLY A 75 1.91 5.64 9.15
CA GLY A 75 2.83 4.59 8.73
C GLY A 75 2.24 3.20 8.93
N ILE A 76 3.10 2.18 8.82
CA ILE A 76 2.69 0.77 8.82
C ILE A 76 1.95 0.34 10.09
N SER A 77 2.25 0.95 11.24
CA SER A 77 1.63 0.55 12.51
C SER A 77 0.21 1.12 12.62
N LYS A 78 0.05 2.41 12.29
CA LYS A 78 -1.27 3.08 12.30
C LYS A 78 -2.21 2.52 11.22
N ILE A 79 -1.74 2.29 9.99
CA ILE A 79 -2.62 1.75 8.94
C ILE A 79 -3.15 0.37 9.32
N ASN A 80 -2.33 -0.49 9.92
CA ASN A 80 -2.74 -1.83 10.29
C ASN A 80 -3.52 -1.92 11.61
N LEU A 81 -3.64 -0.81 12.35
CA LEU A 81 -4.13 -0.81 13.73
C LEU A 81 -3.40 -1.87 14.56
N LEU A 82 -2.06 -1.88 14.51
CA LEU A 82 -1.28 -2.93 15.17
C LEU A 82 -1.59 -2.99 16.66
N SER A 83 -1.97 -4.17 17.12
CA SER A 83 -2.08 -4.46 18.55
C SER A 83 -0.70 -4.34 19.22
N LYS A 84 -0.68 -4.30 20.56
CA LYS A 84 0.57 -4.28 21.35
C LYS A 84 1.49 -5.48 21.09
N ASN A 85 0.96 -6.56 20.52
CA ASN A 85 1.70 -7.78 20.20
C ASN A 85 2.12 -7.83 18.72
N GLY A 86 1.89 -6.76 17.95
CA GLY A 86 2.24 -6.70 16.52
C GLY A 86 1.26 -7.40 15.58
N THR A 87 0.09 -7.81 16.06
CA THR A 87 -0.97 -8.40 15.22
C THR A 87 -1.76 -7.29 14.51
N PRO A 88 -1.95 -7.35 13.18
CA PRO A 88 -2.84 -6.45 12.44
C PRO A 88 -4.31 -6.64 12.84
N GLU A 89 -4.98 -5.55 13.19
CA GLU A 89 -6.41 -5.56 13.57
C GLU A 89 -7.32 -4.99 12.48
N ARG A 90 -6.79 -4.16 11.57
CA ARG A 90 -7.59 -3.58 10.47
C ARG A 90 -8.12 -4.66 9.52
N VAL A 91 -7.23 -5.51 9.01
CA VAL A 91 -7.59 -6.70 8.24
C VAL A 91 -6.93 -7.88 8.93
N LYS A 92 -7.74 -8.73 9.55
CA LYS A 92 -7.24 -9.88 10.31
C LYS A 92 -6.37 -10.75 9.42
N GLN A 93 -5.18 -11.09 9.92
CA GLN A 93 -4.22 -11.97 9.24
C GLN A 93 -3.67 -11.41 7.91
N MET A 94 -3.79 -10.10 7.68
CA MET A 94 -3.14 -9.41 6.57
C MET A 94 -2.37 -8.20 7.10
N LEU A 95 -1.11 -8.05 6.70
CA LEU A 95 -0.31 -6.87 7.04
C LEU A 95 -0.28 -5.93 5.83
N ILE A 96 -1.06 -4.86 5.86
CA ILE A 96 -1.08 -3.81 4.83
C ILE A 96 0.30 -3.16 4.76
N VAL A 97 0.89 -3.18 3.57
CA VAL A 97 2.21 -2.62 3.27
C VAL A 97 2.15 -1.45 2.30
N ALA A 98 1.13 -1.38 1.44
CA ALA A 98 0.87 -0.22 0.60
C ALA A 98 -0.62 -0.08 0.27
N THR A 99 -1.02 1.09 -0.21
CA THR A 99 -2.34 1.33 -0.81
C THR A 99 -2.19 2.12 -2.11
N ASP A 100 -3.16 2.03 -3.01
CA ASP A 100 -3.25 2.96 -4.13
C ASP A 100 -4.24 4.10 -3.85
N VAL A 101 -4.28 5.09 -4.74
CA VAL A 101 -5.16 6.25 -4.60
C VAL A 101 -6.63 5.95 -4.92
N VAL A 102 -7.01 4.78 -5.43
CA VAL A 102 -8.41 4.45 -5.77
C VAL A 102 -9.02 3.36 -4.90
N GLY A 103 -8.35 3.01 -3.79
CA GLY A 103 -8.88 2.13 -2.75
C GLY A 103 -8.37 0.69 -2.79
N GLY A 104 -7.39 0.39 -3.66
CA GLY A 104 -6.70 -0.89 -3.63
C GLY A 104 -5.67 -0.98 -2.51
N ILE A 105 -5.45 -2.19 -2.02
CA ILE A 105 -4.65 -2.45 -0.81
C ILE A 105 -3.67 -3.57 -1.09
N PHE A 106 -2.38 -3.32 -0.87
CA PHE A 106 -1.35 -4.34 -0.92
C PHE A 106 -1.06 -4.80 0.50
N ALA A 107 -1.25 -6.09 0.78
CA ALA A 107 -1.05 -6.64 2.12
C ALA A 107 -0.37 -8.00 2.07
N ILE A 108 0.56 -8.24 3.00
CA ILE A 108 1.19 -9.54 3.15
C ILE A 108 0.20 -10.51 3.79
N ASN A 109 -0.07 -11.63 3.13
CA ASN A 109 -0.86 -12.70 3.70
C ASN A 109 -0.14 -13.34 4.89
N SER A 110 -0.67 -13.09 6.09
CA SER A 110 -0.13 -13.60 7.36
C SER A 110 -0.95 -14.79 7.89
N GLY A 111 -1.70 -15.46 7.02
CA GLY A 111 -2.57 -16.60 7.33
C GLY A 111 -4.06 -16.35 7.10
N LYS A 112 -4.44 -15.28 6.39
CA LYS A 112 -5.84 -15.07 5.97
C LYS A 112 -6.26 -16.17 4.98
N PHE A 113 -5.38 -16.47 4.04
CA PHE A 113 -5.50 -17.58 3.10
C PHE A 113 -4.41 -18.62 3.39
N ASP A 114 -4.73 -19.90 3.27
CA ASP A 114 -3.75 -20.99 3.47
C ASP A 114 -2.69 -21.03 2.35
N GLU A 115 -3.06 -20.59 1.16
CA GLU A 115 -2.17 -20.44 0.01
C GLU A 115 -1.45 -19.09 0.05
N GLY A 116 -0.26 -19.00 -0.54
CA GLY A 116 0.46 -17.73 -0.67
C GLY A 116 0.86 -17.06 0.65
N ILE A 117 1.01 -17.81 1.76
CA ILE A 117 1.42 -17.22 3.05
C ILE A 117 2.77 -16.54 2.90
N GLY A 118 2.82 -15.25 3.24
CA GLY A 118 3.96 -14.35 3.16
C GLY A 118 4.07 -13.59 1.83
N ASP A 119 3.23 -13.91 0.85
CA ASP A 119 3.14 -13.18 -0.41
C ASP A 119 2.32 -11.91 -0.23
N VAL A 120 2.57 -10.92 -1.08
CA VAL A 120 1.80 -9.68 -1.15
C VAL A 120 0.57 -9.93 -2.00
N TRP A 121 -0.59 -9.77 -1.40
CA TRP A 121 -1.88 -9.85 -2.07
C TRP A 121 -2.41 -8.43 -2.33
N TYR A 122 -3.12 -8.27 -3.44
CA TYR A 122 -3.79 -7.05 -3.82
C TYR A 122 -5.29 -7.19 -3.59
N PHE A 123 -5.86 -6.34 -2.74
CA PHE A 123 -7.30 -6.11 -2.70
C PHE A 123 -7.67 -5.21 -3.88
N ALA A 124 -8.28 -5.79 -4.91
CA ALA A 124 -8.66 -5.08 -6.11
C ALA A 124 -9.97 -4.30 -5.87
N PRO A 125 -9.95 -2.95 -6.00
CA PRO A 125 -11.11 -2.14 -5.67
C PRO A 125 -12.23 -2.25 -6.70
N ASP A 126 -12.00 -2.81 -7.89
CA ASP A 126 -13.02 -3.07 -8.91
C ASP A 126 -13.70 -4.43 -8.77
N THR A 127 -13.06 -5.42 -8.15
CA THR A 127 -13.69 -6.72 -7.86
C THR A 127 -14.11 -6.88 -6.40
N LEU A 128 -13.57 -6.04 -5.51
CA LEU A 128 -13.65 -6.17 -4.06
C LEU A 128 -13.12 -7.51 -3.53
N ASP A 129 -12.18 -8.10 -4.25
CA ASP A 129 -11.57 -9.39 -3.90
C ASP A 129 -10.06 -9.29 -3.74
N TRP A 130 -9.48 -10.31 -3.10
CA TRP A 130 -8.05 -10.43 -2.88
C TRP A 130 -7.41 -11.32 -3.95
N GLU A 131 -6.34 -10.82 -4.56
CA GLU A 131 -5.58 -11.51 -5.59
C GLU A 131 -4.13 -11.68 -5.13
N ASP A 132 -3.59 -12.90 -5.17
CA ASP A 132 -2.18 -13.14 -4.88
C ASP A 132 -1.32 -12.58 -6.03
N LEU A 133 -0.35 -11.72 -5.72
CA LEU A 133 0.59 -11.22 -6.73
C LEU A 133 1.75 -12.18 -6.97
N GLU A 134 1.87 -13.25 -6.16
CA GLU A 134 2.99 -14.20 -6.17
C GLU A 134 4.35 -13.52 -5.91
N LEU A 135 4.34 -12.41 -5.16
CA LEU A 135 5.53 -11.61 -4.83
C LEU A 135 5.76 -11.56 -3.32
N ARG A 136 6.97 -11.88 -2.87
CA ARG A 136 7.41 -11.53 -1.51
C ARG A 136 7.61 -10.02 -1.41
N TYR A 137 7.63 -9.48 -0.19
CA TYR A 137 7.77 -8.02 0.04
C TYR A 137 8.97 -7.38 -0.70
N SER A 138 10.13 -8.04 -0.74
CA SER A 138 11.31 -7.53 -1.45
C SER A 138 11.11 -7.47 -2.97
N GLU A 139 10.39 -8.45 -3.53
CA GLU A 139 10.08 -8.51 -4.96
C GLU A 139 8.99 -7.49 -5.30
N PHE A 140 8.00 -7.32 -4.41
CA PHE A 140 6.97 -6.29 -4.53
C PHE A 140 7.55 -4.88 -4.58
N ILE A 141 8.46 -4.50 -3.66
CA ILE A 141 9.06 -3.15 -3.72
C ILE A 141 9.97 -2.95 -4.93
N ALA A 142 10.56 -4.03 -5.46
CA ALA A 142 11.30 -3.97 -6.73
C ALA A 142 10.35 -3.79 -7.91
N TRP A 143 9.21 -4.49 -7.92
CA TRP A 143 8.15 -4.34 -8.90
C TRP A 143 7.54 -2.93 -8.88
N LEU A 144 7.36 -2.30 -7.71
CA LEU A 144 6.93 -0.89 -7.64
C LEU A 144 7.91 0.08 -8.32
N ALA A 145 9.22 -0.22 -8.34
CA ALA A 145 10.23 0.64 -8.94
C ALA A 145 10.53 0.32 -10.42
N GLN A 146 10.29 -0.92 -10.85
CA GLN A 146 10.79 -1.43 -12.14
C GLN A 146 9.71 -2.11 -12.99
N GLY A 147 8.57 -2.45 -12.40
CA GLY A 147 7.47 -3.14 -13.04
C GLY A 147 6.60 -2.21 -13.90
N ASN A 148 5.71 -2.80 -14.70
CA ASN A 148 4.80 -2.06 -15.57
C ASN A 148 3.53 -1.65 -14.82
N ILE A 149 3.65 -0.60 -13.98
CA ILE A 149 2.52 -0.06 -13.21
C ILE A 149 1.41 0.47 -14.12
N ASP A 150 1.79 1.01 -15.29
CA ASP A 150 0.83 1.52 -16.28
C ASP A 150 -0.10 0.42 -16.80
N GLU A 151 0.42 -0.78 -17.04
CA GLU A 151 -0.38 -1.94 -17.44
C GLU A 151 -1.25 -2.46 -16.29
N PHE A 152 -0.69 -2.56 -15.08
CA PHE A 152 -1.42 -3.00 -13.89
C PHE A 152 -2.66 -2.16 -13.60
N TYR A 153 -2.58 -0.82 -13.76
CA TYR A 153 -3.71 0.09 -13.54
C TYR A 153 -4.43 0.54 -14.82
N SER A 154 -4.24 -0.17 -15.94
CA SER A 154 -4.79 0.25 -17.24
C SER A 154 -6.32 0.40 -17.25
N SER A 155 -7.05 -0.39 -16.46
CA SER A 155 -8.51 -0.28 -16.30
C SER A 155 -8.96 0.83 -15.35
N MET A 156 -8.08 1.33 -14.48
CA MET A 156 -8.39 2.27 -13.41
C MET A 156 -7.85 3.69 -13.67
N ARG A 157 -7.07 3.88 -14.73
CA ARG A 157 -6.48 5.16 -15.12
C ARG A 157 -7.29 5.81 -16.23
N TRP A 158 -7.72 7.04 -15.99
CA TRP A 158 -8.43 7.87 -16.96
C TRP A 158 -7.52 8.91 -17.62
N THR A 159 -8.04 9.63 -18.62
CA THR A 159 -7.35 10.78 -19.20
C THR A 159 -6.91 11.78 -18.12
N ASN A 160 -5.62 12.12 -18.09
CA ASN A 160 -5.03 13.03 -17.10
C ASN A 160 -5.12 12.58 -15.63
N TRP A 161 -5.20 11.28 -15.36
CA TRP A 161 -5.21 10.73 -14.00
C TRP A 161 -4.05 11.25 -13.13
N ARG A 162 -2.86 11.50 -13.72
CA ARG A 162 -1.66 12.04 -13.05
C ARG A 162 -1.94 13.37 -12.34
N GLU A 163 -2.71 14.27 -12.97
CA GLU A 163 -3.06 15.57 -12.40
C GLU A 163 -3.96 15.41 -11.16
N SER A 164 -4.82 14.39 -11.16
CA SER A 164 -5.67 14.09 -10.01
C SER A 164 -4.86 13.45 -8.88
N ALA A 165 -4.04 12.44 -9.20
CA ALA A 165 -3.25 11.67 -8.26
C ALA A 165 -2.24 12.54 -7.48
N LYS A 166 -1.63 13.52 -8.14
CA LYS A 166 -0.69 14.47 -7.52
C LYS A 166 -1.29 15.28 -6.37
N ASN A 167 -2.61 15.49 -6.37
CA ASN A 167 -3.31 16.24 -5.33
C ASN A 167 -3.76 15.35 -4.16
N VAL A 168 -3.51 14.04 -4.21
CA VAL A 168 -3.94 13.09 -3.19
C VAL A 168 -2.86 12.96 -2.11
N GLU A 169 -3.19 13.50 -0.93
CA GLU A 169 -2.39 13.34 0.28
C GLU A 169 -2.24 11.86 0.68
N PHE A 170 -1.23 11.55 1.51
CA PHE A 170 -0.80 10.18 1.80
C PHE A 170 -1.86 9.31 2.50
N ASP A 171 -2.79 9.92 3.24
CA ASP A 171 -3.88 9.29 3.98
C ASP A 171 -5.26 9.46 3.31
N LYS A 172 -5.28 9.89 2.04
CA LYS A 172 -6.49 10.11 1.24
C LYS A 172 -6.53 9.20 0.02
N SER A 173 -7.71 9.12 -0.57
CA SER A 173 -8.00 8.37 -1.79
C SER A 173 -9.02 9.12 -2.65
N ILE A 174 -9.17 8.67 -3.89
CA ILE A 174 -10.13 9.15 -4.87
C ILE A 174 -11.29 8.16 -4.86
N LEU A 175 -12.41 8.59 -4.31
CA LEU A 175 -13.68 7.90 -4.50
C LEU A 175 -14.18 8.16 -5.92
N ILE A 176 -14.51 7.08 -6.62
CA ILE A 176 -15.07 7.09 -7.98
C ILE A 176 -16.54 6.70 -7.91
N TYR A 177 -17.42 7.48 -8.54
CA TYR A 177 -18.85 7.19 -8.59
C TYR A 177 -19.43 7.32 -10.03
N PRO A 178 -20.15 6.32 -10.57
CA PRO A 178 -20.43 4.99 -9.98
C PRO A 178 -19.17 4.24 -9.54
N PHE A 179 -19.28 3.40 -8.52
CA PHE A 179 -18.13 2.70 -7.91
C PHE A 179 -17.39 1.83 -8.93
N LEU A 180 -16.09 1.57 -8.71
CA LEU A 180 -15.26 0.77 -9.61
C LEU A 180 -15.81 -0.65 -9.86
N TRP A 181 -16.47 -1.23 -8.87
CA TRP A 181 -17.15 -2.53 -8.97
C TRP A 181 -18.55 -2.48 -9.58
N SER A 182 -19.03 -1.30 -9.99
CA SER A 182 -20.32 -1.15 -10.65
C SER A 182 -20.19 -1.41 -12.14
N GLU A 183 -21.09 -2.18 -12.73
CA GLU A 183 -21.19 -2.35 -14.19
C GLU A 183 -21.49 -1.03 -14.93
N GLU A 184 -21.99 -0.02 -14.21
CA GLU A 184 -22.30 1.30 -14.76
C GLU A 184 -21.08 2.24 -14.84
N VAL A 185 -19.94 1.85 -14.26
CA VAL A 185 -18.78 2.73 -14.20
C VAL A 185 -18.17 2.93 -15.59
N ASN A 186 -17.95 4.20 -15.93
CA ASN A 186 -17.09 4.59 -17.02
C ASN A 186 -16.00 5.48 -16.44
N ILE A 187 -14.76 4.96 -16.36
CA ILE A 187 -13.66 5.61 -15.64
C ILE A 187 -13.35 7.02 -16.15
N GLU A 188 -13.58 7.31 -17.43
CA GLU A 188 -13.35 8.63 -18.02
C GLU A 188 -14.37 9.67 -17.53
N THR A 189 -15.62 9.26 -17.34
CA THR A 189 -16.74 10.18 -17.06
C THR A 189 -17.27 10.11 -15.64
N ALA A 190 -16.88 9.08 -14.88
CA ALA A 190 -17.26 8.91 -13.48
C ALA A 190 -16.80 10.10 -12.64
N SER A 191 -17.62 10.47 -11.66
CA SER A 191 -17.32 11.50 -10.67
C SER A 191 -16.15 11.06 -9.80
N LYS A 192 -15.28 12.00 -9.44
CA LYS A 192 -14.06 11.74 -8.68
C LYS A 192 -13.95 12.74 -7.54
N SER A 193 -13.82 12.25 -6.31
CA SER A 193 -13.69 13.10 -5.12
C SER A 193 -12.60 12.58 -4.21
N ILE A 194 -11.73 13.48 -3.73
CA ILE A 194 -10.71 13.13 -2.73
C ILE A 194 -11.40 13.01 -1.36
N VAL A 195 -11.30 11.84 -0.74
CA VAL A 195 -11.85 11.48 0.57
C VAL A 195 -10.77 10.87 1.45
N PRO A 196 -10.95 10.81 2.78
CA PRO A 196 -10.07 10.03 3.65
C PRO A 196 -10.01 8.56 3.21
N PHE A 197 -8.84 7.93 3.23
CA PHE A 197 -8.70 6.51 2.87
C PHE A 197 -9.65 5.62 3.70
N ASP A 198 -9.80 5.92 4.99
CA ASP A 198 -10.68 5.17 5.89
C ASP A 198 -12.15 5.16 5.44
N GLU A 199 -12.63 6.22 4.79
CA GLU A 199 -14.00 6.30 4.26
C GLU A 199 -14.19 5.34 3.08
N LEU A 200 -13.25 5.37 2.12
CA LEU A 200 -13.28 4.49 0.97
C LEU A 200 -13.06 3.03 1.37
N PHE A 201 -12.13 2.77 2.29
CA PHE A 201 -11.91 1.45 2.88
C PHE A 201 -13.18 0.88 3.51
N ALA A 202 -13.84 1.66 4.38
CA ALA A 202 -15.07 1.23 5.04
C ALA A 202 -16.18 0.92 4.03
N THR A 203 -16.33 1.76 2.99
CA THR A 203 -17.29 1.55 1.91
C THR A 203 -17.00 0.24 1.16
N ASN A 204 -15.75 0.01 0.74
CA ASN A 204 -15.36 -1.19 0.00
C ASN A 204 -15.62 -2.47 0.84
N MET A 205 -15.27 -2.45 2.13
CA MET A 205 -15.51 -3.58 3.03
C MET A 205 -17.00 -3.85 3.25
N GLU A 206 -17.82 -2.81 3.40
CA GLU A 206 -19.27 -2.94 3.54
C GLU A 206 -19.91 -3.59 2.29
N TYR A 207 -19.52 -3.14 1.10
CA TYR A 207 -20.05 -3.72 -0.14
C TYR A 207 -19.53 -5.13 -0.41
N ARG A 208 -18.28 -5.42 -0.06
CA ARG A 208 -17.75 -6.78 -0.12
C ARG A 208 -18.62 -7.75 0.70
N GLU A 209 -18.96 -7.37 1.93
CA GLU A 209 -19.85 -8.16 2.80
C GLU A 209 -21.25 -8.30 2.19
N LYS A 210 -21.83 -7.22 1.66
CA LYS A 210 -23.15 -7.24 1.00
C LYS A 210 -23.20 -8.14 -0.23
N PHE A 211 -22.12 -8.20 -1.00
CA PHE A 211 -22.01 -9.09 -2.16
C PHE A 211 -21.67 -10.53 -1.79
N GLY A 212 -21.33 -10.80 -0.52
CA GLY A 212 -20.98 -12.14 -0.05
C GLY A 212 -19.68 -12.66 -0.65
N ILE A 213 -18.75 -11.77 -1.01
CA ILE A 213 -17.42 -12.15 -1.49
C ILE A 213 -16.64 -12.70 -0.29
N GLY A 214 -16.36 -14.01 -0.34
CA GLY A 214 -15.71 -14.77 0.73
C GLY A 214 -14.20 -14.60 0.74
N ASP A 215 -13.57 -15.09 1.81
CA ASP A 215 -12.12 -15.35 1.84
C ASP A 215 -11.84 -16.77 1.32
#